data_AF-A0A8B7QTV6-F1
#
_entry.id   AF-A0A8B7QTV6-F1
#
_cell.length_a   1.000
_cell.length_b   1.000
_cell.length_c   1.000
_cell.angle_alpha   90.00
_cell.angle_beta   90.00
_cell.angle_gamma   90.00
#
_symmetry.space_group_name_H-M   'P 1'
#
loop_
_entity.id
_entity.type
_entity.pdbx_description
1 polymer ?
#
loop_
_entity_poly.entity_id
_entity_poly.type
_entity_poly.pdbx_seq_one_letter_code
_entity_poly.pdbx_strand_id
1 'polypeptide(L)'
;MASSWDELTLAFSRTSMFPFFDIAHYLVSVMALKRQPGAAAEARKNPLSSWFTAMLHCFGGGILSCVLLAEPPLRFLANNTNILLASSIWYIIFFCPYDLVSQGYSFLPVQLLAAGMKEVTRTWKIVGGVTHANSYYKNGWIVMIAIGWARGAGGSIITNFEQLAKGSWKPQGDEWLKMSYPAKVTLLGSIIFTFQHTKHLAISRHNLMFLFTMFLVATKSLQWR
;
A
#
# COMPACT_ATOMS: atom_id res chain seq x y z
N MET A 1 -21.92 -9.89 27.43
CA MET A 1 -22.19 -8.79 26.48
C MET A 1 -20.84 -8.37 25.91
N ALA A 2 -20.69 -8.34 24.58
CA ALA A 2 -19.51 -7.71 23.99
C ALA A 2 -19.49 -6.25 24.42
N SER A 3 -18.32 -5.71 24.77
CA SER A 3 -18.24 -4.29 25.10
C SER A 3 -18.59 -3.46 23.86
N SER A 4 -19.20 -2.29 24.03
CA SER A 4 -19.48 -1.37 22.89
C SER A 4 -18.22 -1.08 22.07
N TRP A 5 -17.06 -1.12 22.72
CA TRP A 5 -15.76 -1.04 22.09
C TRP A 5 -15.45 -2.22 21.15
N ASP A 6 -15.69 -3.46 21.57
CA ASP A 6 -15.42 -4.63 20.74
C ASP A 6 -16.37 -4.70 19.53
N GLU A 7 -17.60 -4.23 19.66
CA GLU A 7 -18.53 -4.12 18.53
C GLU A 7 -18.03 -3.11 17.48
N LEU A 8 -17.56 -1.94 17.92
CA LEU A 8 -16.99 -0.91 17.05
C LEU A 8 -15.77 -1.43 16.29
N THR A 9 -14.80 -2.01 16.99
CA THR A 9 -13.55 -2.48 16.38
C THR A 9 -13.79 -3.71 15.50
N LEU A 10 -14.74 -4.57 15.85
CA LEU A 10 -15.16 -5.69 15.00
C LEU A 10 -15.83 -5.18 13.72
N ALA A 11 -16.73 -4.21 13.81
CA ALA A 11 -17.36 -3.58 12.65
C ALA A 11 -16.30 -2.95 11.74
N PHE A 12 -15.34 -2.21 12.31
CA PHE A 12 -14.21 -1.65 11.57
C PHE A 12 -13.41 -2.73 10.84
N SER A 13 -13.07 -3.84 11.51
CA SER A 13 -12.29 -4.93 10.90
C SER A 13 -12.99 -5.63 9.73
N ARG A 14 -14.33 -5.56 9.68
CA ARG A 14 -15.18 -6.13 8.63
C ARG A 14 -15.42 -5.19 7.45
N THR A 15 -14.89 -3.96 7.51
CA THR A 15 -15.03 -2.99 6.42
C THR A 15 -14.45 -3.56 5.12
N SER A 16 -15.25 -3.55 4.05
CA SER A 16 -14.79 -3.94 2.73
C SER A 16 -13.82 -2.90 2.17
N MET A 17 -12.65 -3.34 1.69
CA MET A 17 -11.68 -2.45 1.03
C MET A 17 -12.16 -2.03 -0.36
N PHE A 18 -12.88 -2.91 -1.05
CA PHE A 18 -13.47 -2.61 -2.35
C PHE A 18 -14.84 -1.92 -2.20
N PRO A 19 -15.16 -0.89 -2.99
CA PRO A 19 -14.30 -0.21 -3.97
C PRO A 19 -13.54 1.00 -3.41
N PHE A 20 -14.04 1.62 -2.34
CA PHE A 20 -13.63 2.97 -1.93
C PHE A 20 -12.17 3.06 -1.46
N PHE A 21 -11.70 2.12 -0.65
CA PHE A 21 -10.33 2.13 -0.13
C PHE A 21 -9.31 1.77 -1.22
N ASP A 22 -9.66 0.86 -2.12
CA ASP A 22 -8.84 0.53 -3.29
C ASP A 22 -8.71 1.74 -4.24
N ILE A 23 -9.81 2.45 -4.51
CA ILE A 23 -9.78 3.71 -5.28
C ILE A 23 -8.83 4.71 -4.63
N ALA A 24 -8.94 4.92 -3.31
CA ALA A 24 -8.06 5.86 -2.61
C ALA A 24 -6.59 5.44 -2.67
N HIS A 25 -6.30 4.15 -2.48
CA HIS A 25 -4.94 3.61 -2.60
C HIS A 25 -4.38 3.83 -4.01
N TYR A 26 -5.14 3.53 -5.06
CA TYR A 26 -4.71 3.74 -6.44
C TYR A 26 -4.55 5.22 -6.76
N LEU A 27 -5.51 6.08 -6.37
CA LEU A 27 -5.46 7.53 -6.56
C LEU A 27 -4.20 8.12 -5.94
N VAL A 28 -3.95 7.87 -4.65
CA VAL A 28 -2.77 8.42 -3.96
C VAL A 28 -1.47 7.89 -4.57
N SER A 29 -1.43 6.62 -4.98
CA SER A 29 -0.22 6.01 -5.54
C SER A 29 0.11 6.54 -6.94
N VAL A 30 -0.89 6.71 -7.80
CA VAL A 30 -0.72 7.29 -9.14
C VAL A 30 -0.47 8.80 -9.08
N MET A 31 -1.12 9.54 -8.16
CA MET A 31 -0.82 10.96 -7.94
C MET A 31 0.63 11.16 -7.47
N ALA A 32 1.14 10.28 -6.61
CA ALA A 32 2.54 10.30 -6.21
C ALA A 32 3.49 10.03 -7.39
N LEU A 33 3.12 9.12 -8.30
CA LEU A 33 3.86 8.89 -9.55
C LEU A 33 3.84 10.12 -10.46
N LYS A 34 2.66 10.73 -10.68
CA LYS A 34 2.53 11.91 -11.53
C LYS A 34 3.35 13.11 -11.03
N ARG A 35 3.53 13.24 -9.72
CA ARG A 35 4.38 14.29 -9.11
C ARG A 35 5.87 14.09 -9.35
N GLN A 36 6.32 12.92 -9.81
CA GLN A 36 7.72 12.70 -10.14
C GLN A 36 8.13 13.51 -11.37
N PRO A 37 9.35 14.08 -11.40
CA PRO A 37 9.83 14.87 -12.52
C PRO A 37 9.85 14.02 -13.80
N GLY A 38 9.25 14.54 -14.89
CA GLY A 38 9.20 13.86 -16.18
C GLY A 38 8.08 12.81 -16.33
N ALA A 39 7.35 12.45 -15.28
CA ALA A 39 6.31 11.41 -15.35
C ALA A 39 5.18 11.76 -16.34
N ALA A 40 4.75 13.03 -16.39
CA ALA A 40 3.72 13.48 -17.33
C ALA A 40 4.20 13.47 -18.79
N ALA A 41 5.48 13.78 -19.03
CA ALA A 41 6.06 13.70 -20.37
C ALA A 41 6.20 12.25 -20.83
N GLU A 42 6.64 11.36 -19.94
CA GLU A 42 6.74 9.92 -20.18
C GLU A 42 5.37 9.31 -20.49
N ALA A 43 4.30 9.70 -19.77
CA ALA A 43 2.96 9.22 -20.06
C ALA A 43 2.48 9.58 -21.48
N ARG A 44 2.87 10.74 -22.00
CA ARG A 44 2.52 11.17 -23.37
C ARG A 44 3.39 10.52 -24.43
N LYS A 45 4.68 10.33 -24.16
CA LYS A 45 5.64 9.76 -25.10
C LYS A 45 5.55 8.23 -25.16
N ASN A 46 5.42 7.59 -24.00
CA ASN A 46 5.42 6.15 -23.80
C ASN A 46 4.29 5.73 -22.83
N PRO A 47 3.01 5.77 -23.25
CA PRO A 47 1.87 5.52 -22.37
C PRO A 47 1.89 4.12 -21.73
N LEU A 48 2.36 3.09 -22.46
CA LEU A 48 2.48 1.73 -21.92
C LEU A 48 3.50 1.63 -20.78
N SER A 49 4.63 2.33 -20.92
CA SER A 49 5.68 2.41 -19.89
C SER A 49 5.14 3.10 -18.64
N SER A 50 4.43 4.22 -18.79
CA SER A 50 3.80 4.94 -17.67
C SER A 50 2.71 4.12 -16.98
N TRP A 51 1.85 3.45 -17.76
CA TRP A 51 0.82 2.55 -17.23
C TRP A 51 1.44 1.42 -16.40
N PHE A 52 2.50 0.80 -16.93
CA PHE A 52 3.19 -0.27 -16.22
C PHE A 52 3.79 0.23 -14.90
N THR A 53 4.45 1.39 -14.88
CA THR A 53 4.93 2.02 -13.65
C THR A 53 3.79 2.27 -12.66
N ALA A 54 2.63 2.76 -13.14
CA ALA A 54 1.46 2.96 -12.30
C ALA A 54 0.96 1.64 -11.68
N MET A 55 0.94 0.55 -12.44
CA MET A 55 0.58 -0.78 -11.93
C MET A 55 1.58 -1.25 -10.86
N LEU A 56 2.88 -1.02 -11.04
CA LEU A 56 3.89 -1.34 -10.02
C LEU A 56 3.72 -0.51 -8.74
N HIS A 57 3.37 0.77 -8.83
CA HIS A 57 3.04 1.59 -7.66
C HIS A 57 1.79 1.10 -6.93
N CYS A 58 0.78 0.64 -7.66
CA CYS A 58 -0.49 0.18 -7.11
C CYS A 58 -0.40 -1.23 -6.50
N PHE A 59 0.24 -2.16 -7.19
CA PHE A 59 0.28 -3.59 -6.86
C PHE A 59 1.64 -4.09 -6.36
N GLY A 60 2.65 -3.22 -6.27
CA GLY A 60 4.04 -3.61 -5.94
C GLY A 60 4.18 -4.39 -4.63
N GLY A 61 3.37 -4.08 -3.61
CA GLY A 61 3.37 -4.88 -2.38
C GLY A 61 2.87 -6.32 -2.58
N GLY A 62 1.87 -6.51 -3.45
CA GLY A 62 1.40 -7.84 -3.84
C GLY A 62 2.44 -8.59 -4.68
N ILE A 63 3.02 -7.93 -5.68
CA ILE A 63 4.08 -8.48 -6.55
C ILE A 63 5.27 -8.94 -5.72
N LEU A 64 5.80 -8.08 -4.85
CA LEU A 64 6.94 -8.42 -3.98
C LEU A 64 6.61 -9.60 -3.07
N SER A 65 5.40 -9.65 -2.49
CA SER A 65 4.98 -10.78 -1.67
C SER A 65 4.87 -12.09 -2.45
N CYS A 66 4.46 -12.04 -3.72
CA CYS A 66 4.41 -13.22 -4.59
C CYS A 66 5.81 -13.72 -4.90
N VAL A 67 6.73 -12.81 -5.26
CA VAL A 67 8.14 -13.15 -5.53
C VAL A 67 8.78 -13.82 -4.32
N LEU A 68 8.60 -13.28 -3.11
CA LEU A 68 9.16 -13.83 -1.87
C LEU A 68 8.58 -15.20 -1.50
N LEU A 69 7.34 -15.50 -1.90
CA LEU A 69 6.68 -16.79 -1.68
C LEU A 69 6.82 -17.76 -2.85
N ALA A 70 7.58 -17.39 -3.90
CA ALA A 70 7.68 -18.12 -5.16
C ALA A 70 6.30 -18.38 -5.82
N GLU A 71 5.33 -17.49 -5.60
CA GLU A 71 4.07 -17.46 -6.33
C GLU A 71 4.21 -16.67 -7.65
N PRO A 72 3.33 -16.90 -8.63
CA PRO A 72 3.34 -16.14 -9.88
C PRO A 72 3.25 -14.61 -9.60
N PRO A 73 4.28 -13.80 -9.93
CA PRO A 73 4.28 -12.37 -9.64
C PRO A 73 3.17 -11.60 -10.38
N LEU A 74 2.72 -12.17 -11.50
CA LEU A 74 1.62 -11.67 -12.32
C LEU A 74 0.23 -12.08 -11.80
N ARG A 75 0.13 -12.67 -10.60
CA ARG A 75 -1.16 -13.07 -10.00
C ARG A 75 -2.13 -11.91 -9.85
N PHE A 76 -1.63 -10.67 -9.69
CA PHE A 76 -2.49 -9.49 -9.66
C PHE A 76 -3.25 -9.29 -10.99
N LEU A 77 -2.72 -9.80 -12.11
CA LEU A 77 -3.37 -9.74 -13.42
C LEU A 77 -4.64 -10.58 -13.52
N ALA A 78 -4.83 -11.55 -12.62
CA ALA A 78 -6.05 -12.36 -12.59
C ALA A 78 -7.28 -11.56 -12.10
N ASN A 79 -7.07 -10.46 -11.37
CA ASN A 79 -8.17 -9.63 -10.86
C ASN A 79 -8.47 -8.49 -11.83
N ASN A 80 -9.23 -8.81 -12.88
CA ASN A 80 -9.62 -7.87 -13.94
C ASN A 80 -10.28 -6.61 -13.40
N THR A 81 -11.14 -6.72 -12.37
CA THR A 81 -11.83 -5.57 -11.78
C THR A 81 -10.85 -4.56 -11.17
N ASN A 82 -9.87 -5.04 -10.41
CA ASN A 82 -8.87 -4.16 -9.79
C ASN A 82 -7.92 -3.54 -10.82
N ILE A 83 -7.53 -4.28 -11.86
CA ILE A 83 -6.68 -3.77 -12.94
C ILE A 83 -7.42 -2.69 -13.72
N LEU A 84 -8.68 -2.94 -14.10
CA LEU A 84 -9.50 -1.97 -14.83
C LEU A 84 -9.69 -0.71 -14.00
N LEU A 85 -9.94 -0.86 -12.69
CA LEU A 85 -10.08 0.27 -11.78
C LEU A 85 -8.78 1.09 -11.66
N ALA A 86 -7.64 0.44 -11.43
CA ALA A 86 -6.35 1.11 -11.35
C ALA A 86 -5.96 1.77 -12.69
N SER A 87 -6.25 1.11 -13.81
CA SER A 87 -5.98 1.63 -15.16
C SER A 87 -6.87 2.83 -15.49
N SER A 88 -8.14 2.80 -15.09
CA SER A 88 -9.07 3.93 -15.24
C SER A 88 -8.59 5.14 -14.45
N ILE A 89 -8.15 4.92 -13.19
CA ILE A 89 -7.59 5.99 -12.34
C ILE A 89 -6.30 6.55 -12.96
N TRP A 90 -5.41 5.71 -13.47
CA TRP A 90 -4.22 6.15 -14.20
C TRP A 90 -4.57 7.01 -15.40
N TYR A 91 -5.49 6.56 -16.24
CA TYR A 91 -5.90 7.29 -17.43
C TYR A 91 -6.48 8.66 -17.08
N ILE A 92 -7.39 8.71 -16.10
CA ILE A 92 -8.00 9.96 -15.64
C ILE A 92 -6.95 10.91 -15.09
N ILE A 93 -6.00 10.44 -14.26
CA ILE A 93 -4.98 11.32 -13.66
C ILE A 93 -4.04 11.91 -14.74
N PHE A 94 -3.63 11.13 -15.74
CA PHE A 94 -2.64 11.58 -16.72
C PHE A 94 -3.23 12.32 -17.92
N PHE A 95 -4.46 11.99 -18.33
CA PHE A 95 -5.05 12.45 -19.60
C PHE A 95 -6.36 13.25 -19.44
N CYS A 96 -6.87 13.48 -18.22
CA CYS A 96 -8.07 14.31 -18.03
C CYS A 96 -7.85 15.74 -18.53
N PRO A 97 -8.78 16.29 -19.36
CA PRO A 97 -8.68 17.66 -19.85
C PRO A 97 -8.69 18.65 -18.68
N TYR A 98 -7.88 19.70 -18.79
CA TYR A 98 -7.68 20.73 -17.75
C TYR A 98 -7.13 20.24 -16.41
N ASP A 99 -6.73 18.97 -16.31
CA ASP A 99 -6.16 18.37 -15.11
C ASP A 99 -7.02 18.52 -13.83
N LEU A 100 -8.35 18.48 -14.00
CA LEU A 100 -9.33 18.72 -12.95
C LEU A 100 -9.14 17.80 -11.73
N VAL A 101 -8.76 16.54 -11.96
CA VAL A 101 -8.57 15.56 -10.89
C VAL A 101 -7.34 15.87 -10.05
N SER A 102 -6.24 16.32 -10.66
CA SER A 102 -5.06 16.74 -9.90
C SER A 102 -5.32 18.04 -9.15
N GLN A 103 -6.10 18.96 -9.72
CA GLN A 103 -6.53 20.18 -9.04
C GLN A 103 -7.43 19.84 -7.84
N GLY A 104 -8.43 18.97 -8.00
CA GLY A 104 -9.27 18.48 -6.91
C GLY A 104 -8.47 17.75 -5.82
N TYR A 105 -7.50 16.93 -6.22
CA TYR A 105 -6.59 16.29 -5.26
C TYR A 105 -5.60 17.28 -4.63
N SER A 106 -5.43 18.49 -5.16
CA SER A 106 -4.52 19.49 -4.55
C SER A 106 -5.08 20.09 -3.26
N PHE A 107 -6.39 19.99 -3.03
CA PHE A 107 -7.02 20.43 -1.78
C PHE A 107 -6.57 19.56 -0.60
N LEU A 108 -6.05 20.21 0.44
CA LEU A 108 -5.53 19.55 1.64
C LEU A 108 -6.53 18.58 2.30
N PRO A 109 -7.84 18.91 2.47
CA PRO A 109 -8.80 17.98 3.05
C PRO A 109 -8.93 16.68 2.25
N VAL A 110 -8.87 16.77 0.91
CA VAL A 110 -8.95 15.61 0.01
C VAL A 110 -7.69 14.75 0.13
N GLN A 111 -6.51 15.38 0.22
CA GLN A 111 -5.25 14.66 0.41
C GLN A 111 -5.21 13.93 1.74
N LEU A 112 -5.64 14.58 2.82
CA LEU A 112 -5.69 13.98 4.16
C LEU A 112 -6.64 12.79 4.20
N LEU A 113 -7.85 12.92 3.63
CA LEU A 113 -8.82 11.83 3.58
C LEU A 113 -8.30 10.65 2.74
N ALA A 114 -7.78 10.91 1.54
CA ALA A 114 -7.25 9.88 0.66
C ALA A 114 -6.00 9.19 1.26
N ALA A 115 -5.12 9.96 1.92
CA ALA A 115 -3.98 9.40 2.64
C ALA A 115 -4.44 8.54 3.83
N GLY A 116 -5.43 8.98 4.59
CA GLY A 116 -6.03 8.20 5.68
C GLY A 116 -6.58 6.86 5.19
N MET A 117 -7.37 6.87 4.11
CA MET A 117 -7.90 5.64 3.49
C MET A 117 -6.80 4.72 2.95
N LYS A 118 -5.71 5.28 2.42
CA LYS A 118 -4.53 4.49 2.01
C LYS A 118 -3.87 3.80 3.21
N GLU A 119 -3.76 4.47 4.35
CA GLU A 119 -3.18 3.89 5.57
C GLU A 119 -4.11 2.80 6.16
N VAL A 120 -5.43 2.94 6.05
CA VAL A 120 -6.39 1.85 6.35
C VAL A 120 -6.07 0.64 5.47
N THR A 121 -6.00 0.83 4.15
CA THR A 121 -5.67 -0.25 3.20
C THR A 121 -4.35 -0.94 3.53
N ARG A 122 -3.35 -0.18 4.00
CA ARG A 122 -2.04 -0.69 4.40
C ARG A 122 -2.14 -1.69 5.56
N THR A 123 -2.93 -1.41 6.58
CA THR A 123 -3.16 -2.35 7.70
C THR A 123 -3.72 -3.68 7.18
N TRP A 124 -4.75 -3.63 6.32
CA TRP A 124 -5.33 -4.85 5.73
C TRP A 124 -4.32 -5.63 4.89
N LYS A 125 -3.47 -4.94 4.11
CA LYS A 125 -2.40 -5.57 3.33
C LYS A 125 -1.36 -6.27 4.21
N ILE A 126 -0.92 -5.63 5.30
CA ILE A 126 0.04 -6.23 6.25
C ILE A 126 -0.58 -7.47 6.89
N VAL A 127 -1.76 -7.33 7.47
CA VAL A 127 -2.46 -8.43 8.16
C VAL A 127 -2.73 -9.58 7.19
N GLY A 128 -3.20 -9.27 5.99
CA GLY A 128 -3.42 -10.25 4.92
C GLY A 128 -2.13 -10.95 4.51
N GLY A 129 -0.99 -10.26 4.49
CA GLY A 129 0.32 -10.84 4.23
C GLY A 129 0.78 -11.79 5.32
N VAL A 130 0.65 -11.39 6.59
CA VAL A 130 0.98 -12.22 7.77
C VAL A 130 0.14 -13.51 7.77
N THR A 131 -1.17 -13.40 7.54
CA THR A 131 -2.06 -14.58 7.49
C THR A 131 -1.76 -15.49 6.31
N HIS A 132 -1.43 -14.90 5.16
CA HIS A 132 -1.08 -15.63 3.93
C HIS A 132 0.25 -16.37 4.09
N ALA A 133 1.26 -15.74 4.68
CA ALA A 133 2.53 -16.40 4.97
C ALA A 133 2.37 -17.57 5.95
N ASN A 134 1.53 -17.40 6.98
CA ASN A 134 1.29 -18.45 7.97
C ASN A 134 0.57 -19.68 7.38
N SER A 135 -0.19 -19.54 6.28
CA SER A 135 -0.78 -20.71 5.62
C SER A 135 0.26 -21.58 4.90
N TYR A 136 1.38 -21.00 4.46
CA TYR A 136 2.51 -21.74 3.90
C TYR A 136 3.45 -22.25 5.00
N TYR A 137 3.89 -21.34 5.88
CA TYR A 137 4.88 -21.61 6.92
C TYR A 137 4.26 -21.39 8.30
N LYS A 138 3.66 -22.44 8.86
CA LYS A 138 3.06 -22.39 10.20
C LYS A 138 4.12 -22.01 11.23
N ASN A 139 3.87 -20.96 12.01
CA ASN A 139 4.80 -20.41 13.01
C ASN A 139 6.16 -19.93 12.45
N GLY A 140 6.29 -19.70 11.14
CA GLY A 140 7.50 -19.12 10.54
C GLY A 140 7.56 -17.60 10.75
N TRP A 141 7.94 -17.13 11.94
CA TRP A 141 7.82 -15.71 12.32
C TRP A 141 8.56 -14.78 11.36
N ILE A 142 9.77 -15.16 10.94
CA ILE A 142 10.57 -14.36 10.01
C ILE A 142 9.85 -14.22 8.66
N VAL A 143 9.26 -15.32 8.16
CA VAL A 143 8.53 -15.33 6.88
C VAL A 143 7.26 -14.46 7.00
N MET A 144 6.52 -14.60 8.10
CA MET A 144 5.32 -13.78 8.37
C MET A 144 5.64 -12.29 8.39
N ILE A 145 6.72 -11.90 9.08
CA ILE A 145 7.19 -10.52 9.13
C ILE A 145 7.60 -10.03 7.74
N ALA A 146 8.40 -10.80 7.01
CA ALA A 146 8.89 -10.43 5.68
C ALA A 146 7.74 -10.22 4.68
N ILE A 147 6.74 -11.11 4.66
CA ILE A 147 5.60 -11.01 3.74
C ILE A 147 4.63 -9.91 4.15
N GLY A 148 4.36 -9.73 5.45
CA GLY A 148 3.58 -8.60 5.96
C GLY A 148 4.22 -7.26 5.56
N TRP A 149 5.55 -7.17 5.72
CA TRP A 149 6.32 -5.97 5.40
C TRP A 149 6.34 -5.70 3.89
N ALA A 150 6.56 -6.75 3.09
CA ALA A 150 6.49 -6.69 1.64
C ALA A 150 5.12 -6.21 1.14
N ARG A 151 4.00 -6.69 1.71
CA ARG A 151 2.67 -6.21 1.32
C ARG A 151 2.40 -4.77 1.76
N GLY A 152 2.97 -4.35 2.89
CA GLY A 152 2.80 -3.01 3.44
C GLY A 152 3.62 -1.92 2.75
N ALA A 153 4.87 -2.21 2.37
CA ALA A 153 5.82 -1.24 1.81
C ALA A 153 6.50 -1.66 0.50
N GLY A 154 6.22 -2.84 -0.03
CA GLY A 154 6.90 -3.37 -1.23
C GLY A 154 6.70 -2.54 -2.50
N GLY A 155 5.72 -1.63 -2.52
CA GLY A 155 5.57 -0.64 -3.59
C GLY A 155 6.84 0.18 -3.81
N SER A 156 7.47 0.73 -2.76
CA SER A 156 8.67 1.56 -2.93
C SER A 156 9.88 0.75 -3.41
N ILE A 157 10.03 -0.46 -2.87
CA ILE A 157 11.10 -1.39 -3.27
C ILE A 157 11.01 -1.71 -4.76
N ILE A 158 9.84 -2.16 -5.23
CA ILE A 158 9.63 -2.53 -6.63
C ILE A 158 9.80 -1.32 -7.56
N THR A 159 9.33 -0.14 -7.16
CA THR A 159 9.45 1.06 -8.00
C THR A 159 10.89 1.57 -8.10
N ASN A 160 11.71 1.40 -7.07
CA ASN A 160 13.13 1.72 -7.16
C ASN A 160 13.86 0.78 -8.13
N PHE A 161 13.54 -0.52 -8.10
CA PHE A 161 14.07 -1.47 -9.07
C PHE A 161 13.63 -1.13 -10.50
N GLU A 162 12.40 -0.66 -10.67
CA GLU A 162 11.93 -0.21 -11.99
C GLU A 162 12.64 1.06 -12.46
N GLN A 163 12.84 2.05 -11.58
CA GLN A 163 13.61 3.26 -11.89
C GLN A 163 15.06 2.93 -12.26
N LEU A 164 15.67 1.97 -11.57
CA LEU A 164 16.97 1.41 -11.92
C LEU A 164 16.96 0.79 -13.33
N ALA A 165 15.98 -0.06 -13.63
CA ALA A 165 15.84 -0.70 -14.95
C ALA A 165 15.63 0.32 -16.08
N LYS A 166 14.99 1.45 -15.80
CA LYS A 166 14.81 2.57 -16.74
C LYS A 166 16.04 3.48 -16.88
N GLY A 167 17.15 3.14 -16.22
CA GLY A 167 18.41 3.88 -16.31
C GLY A 167 18.47 5.14 -15.43
N SER A 168 17.46 5.40 -14.60
CA SER A 168 17.51 6.48 -13.61
C SER A 168 18.24 6.04 -12.35
N TRP A 169 19.57 6.01 -12.41
CA TRP A 169 20.42 5.70 -11.26
C TRP A 169 20.59 6.94 -10.38
N LYS A 170 19.97 6.94 -9.20
CA LYS A 170 20.22 7.92 -8.13
C LYS A 170 20.89 7.21 -6.94
N PRO A 171 22.23 7.09 -6.92
CA PRO A 171 22.95 6.38 -5.86
C PRO A 171 22.93 7.10 -4.50
N GLN A 172 22.31 8.27 -4.40
CA GLN A 172 22.29 9.09 -3.18
C GLN A 172 21.16 8.74 -2.19
N GLY A 173 20.30 7.79 -2.53
CA GLY A 173 19.16 7.38 -1.72
C GLY A 173 19.30 5.95 -1.24
N ASP A 174 20.14 5.72 -0.25
CA ASP A 174 20.19 4.43 0.44
C ASP A 174 18.85 4.19 1.19
N GLU A 175 17.79 3.76 0.50
CA GLU A 175 16.51 3.43 1.18
C GLU A 175 16.66 2.17 2.07
N TRP A 176 17.65 1.32 1.77
CA TRP A 176 18.07 0.21 2.62
C TRP A 176 18.86 0.66 3.85
N LEU A 177 19.73 1.68 3.73
CA LEU A 177 20.55 2.19 4.84
C LEU A 177 19.79 3.24 5.68
N LYS A 178 18.83 3.95 5.08
CA LYS A 178 17.89 4.90 5.70
C LYS A 178 16.45 4.56 5.30
N MET A 179 15.89 3.58 6.00
CA MET A 179 14.50 3.16 5.81
C MET A 179 13.52 4.34 5.93
N SER A 180 12.64 4.50 4.94
CA SER A 180 11.62 5.55 4.93
C SER A 180 10.63 5.37 6.09
N TYR A 181 10.00 6.45 6.54
CA TYR A 181 9.01 6.39 7.63
C TYR A 181 7.92 5.33 7.39
N PRO A 182 7.27 5.25 6.20
CA PRO A 182 6.29 4.21 5.91
C PRO A 182 6.88 2.79 5.96
N ALA A 183 8.12 2.60 5.52
CA ALA A 183 8.80 1.30 5.60
C ALA A 183 9.10 0.89 7.05
N LYS A 184 9.45 1.84 7.92
CA LYS A 184 9.62 1.58 9.37
C LYS A 184 8.32 1.17 10.05
N VAL A 185 7.23 1.91 9.81
CA VAL A 185 5.96 1.61 10.49
C VAL A 185 5.33 0.33 9.95
N THR A 186 5.48 0.02 8.65
CA THR A 186 5.02 -1.26 8.09
C THR A 186 5.81 -2.44 8.65
N LEU A 187 7.12 -2.31 8.86
CA LEU A 187 7.93 -3.34 9.52
C LEU A 187 7.45 -3.56 10.96
N LEU A 188 7.28 -2.47 11.73
CA LEU A 188 6.74 -2.53 13.09
C LEU A 188 5.37 -3.20 13.14
N GLY A 189 4.46 -2.79 12.26
CA GLY A 189 3.14 -3.41 12.13
C GLY A 189 3.24 -4.90 11.83
N SER A 190 4.13 -5.30 10.94
CA SER A 190 4.32 -6.72 10.57
C SER A 190 4.82 -7.57 11.74
N ILE A 191 5.72 -7.03 12.56
CA ILE A 191 6.19 -7.68 13.81
C ILE A 191 5.02 -7.84 14.79
N ILE A 192 4.32 -6.74 15.07
CA ILE A 192 3.21 -6.71 16.04
C ILE A 192 2.07 -7.65 15.62
N PHE A 193 1.66 -7.65 14.35
CA PHE A 193 0.63 -8.56 13.84
C PHE A 193 1.11 -10.01 13.79
N THR A 194 2.40 -10.27 13.55
CA THR A 194 2.96 -11.62 13.64
C THR A 194 2.84 -12.16 15.07
N PHE A 195 3.25 -11.38 16.08
CA PHE A 195 3.13 -11.78 17.49
C PHE A 195 1.68 -11.90 17.96
N GLN A 196 0.77 -11.08 17.43
CA GLN A 196 -0.66 -11.26 17.66
C GLN A 196 -1.16 -12.58 17.03
N HIS A 197 -0.74 -12.91 15.80
CA HIS A 197 -1.14 -14.14 15.13
C HIS A 197 -0.58 -15.40 15.82
N THR A 198 0.64 -15.34 16.38
CA THR A 198 1.28 -16.45 17.10
C THR A 198 0.86 -16.55 18.57
N LYS A 199 -0.14 -15.75 18.99
CA LYS A 199 -0.69 -15.69 20.36
C LYS A 199 0.32 -15.28 21.44
N HIS A 200 1.36 -14.54 21.08
CA HIS A 200 2.28 -13.93 22.05
C HIS A 200 1.76 -12.58 22.57
N LEU A 201 0.85 -11.94 21.81
CA LEU A 201 0.19 -10.71 22.22
C LEU A 201 -1.25 -11.03 22.67
N ALA A 202 -1.57 -10.73 23.94
CA ALA A 202 -2.89 -10.93 24.53
C ALA A 202 -3.89 -9.83 24.14
N ILE A 203 -4.03 -9.56 22.84
CA ILE A 203 -4.98 -8.61 22.27
C ILE A 203 -5.71 -9.26 21.10
N SER A 204 -7.00 -8.95 20.95
CA SER A 204 -7.76 -9.43 19.81
C SER A 204 -7.28 -8.78 18.51
N ARG A 205 -7.35 -9.53 17.41
CA ARG A 205 -6.94 -9.05 16.09
C ARG A 205 -7.67 -7.77 15.67
N HIS A 206 -8.98 -7.69 15.92
CA HIS A 206 -9.79 -6.53 15.55
C HIS A 206 -9.41 -5.28 16.35
N ASN A 207 -9.15 -5.42 17.67
CA ASN A 207 -8.69 -4.30 18.49
C ASN A 207 -7.31 -3.80 18.02
N LEU A 208 -6.39 -4.72 17.73
CA LEU A 208 -5.07 -4.37 17.22
C LEU A 208 -5.13 -3.70 15.83
N MET A 209 -5.97 -4.21 14.93
CA MET A 209 -6.19 -3.61 13.61
C MET A 209 -6.70 -2.17 13.72
N PHE A 210 -7.66 -1.93 14.62
CA PHE A 210 -8.19 -0.58 14.86
C PHE A 210 -7.13 0.36 15.43
N LEU A 211 -6.48 -0.03 16.54
CA LEU A 211 -5.47 0.81 17.20
C LEU A 211 -4.29 1.14 16.30
N PHE A 212 -3.77 0.14 15.58
CA PHE A 212 -2.66 0.34 14.64
C PHE A 212 -3.05 1.26 13.48
N THR A 213 -4.27 1.14 12.96
CA THR A 213 -4.75 2.00 11.88
C THR A 213 -4.94 3.45 12.36
N MET A 214 -5.52 3.64 13.55
CA MET A 214 -5.64 4.99 14.14
C MET A 214 -4.27 5.63 14.39
N PHE A 215 -3.29 4.85 14.87
CA PHE A 215 -1.92 5.30 15.01
C PHE A 215 -1.31 5.74 13.67
N LEU A 216 -1.47 4.95 12.61
CA LEU A 216 -1.00 5.29 11.27
C LEU A 216 -1.65 6.57 10.72
N VAL A 217 -2.97 6.67 10.81
CA VAL A 217 -3.71 7.85 10.31
C VAL A 217 -3.33 9.10 11.09
N ALA A 218 -3.24 9.02 12.42
CA ALA A 218 -2.87 10.15 13.28
C ALA A 218 -1.44 10.62 12.98
N THR A 219 -0.47 9.72 12.95
CA THR A 219 0.93 10.07 12.65
C THR A 219 1.09 10.61 11.24
N LYS A 220 0.38 10.04 10.26
CA LYS A 220 0.40 10.56 8.89
C LYS A 220 -0.15 11.98 8.82
N SER A 221 -1.26 12.26 9.52
CA SER A 221 -1.86 13.59 9.58
C SER A 221 -0.95 14.64 10.23
N LEU A 222 -0.15 14.22 11.23
CA LEU A 222 0.80 15.09 11.91
C LEU A 222 1.98 15.46 11.01
N GLN A 223 2.40 14.55 10.12
CA GLN A 223 3.50 14.75 9.17
C GLN A 223 3.15 15.71 8.01
N TRP A 224 1.86 16.03 7.83
CA TRP A 224 1.39 17.00 6.83
C TRP A 224 1.32 18.44 7.37
N ARG A 225 1.56 18.66 8.68
CA ARG A 225 1.79 19.98 9.29
C ARG A 225 3.27 20.31 9.24
#